data_AF-A0A0P8UXI5-F1
#
_entry.id   AF-A0A0P8UXI5-F1
#
_cell.length_a   1.000
_cell.length_b   1.000
_cell.length_c   1.000
_cell.angle_alpha   90.00
_cell.angle_beta   90.00
_cell.angle_gamma   90.00
#
_symmetry.space_group_name_H-M   'P 1'
#
loop_
_entity.id
_entity.type
_entity.pdbx_description
1 polymer ?
#
loop_
_entity_poly.entity_id
_entity_poly.type
_entity_poly.pdbx_seq_one_letter_code
_entity_poly.pdbx_strand_id
1 'polypeptide(L)'
;MKSKLVIYALKKLLKDKYKLFKDKEILIISDNTDVSRDIVFEIAKEFKYITVLGENKEFVNELADDILNENGLSIYTTIRSIRKLNKYNIIVNLNNNLKLKVLDICDDSIIFDFSVERVMLKEINKTKKMVAVITDFIFKRNQDIKSLPSGYEFDKEIPAHFYQSIQMPNSRDLVKIEINNKRYRFKEARKMFFGHV
;
A
#
# COMPACT_ATOMS: atom_id res chain seq x y z
N MET A 1 4.42 2.87 -10.58
CA MET A 1 3.78 4.21 -10.31
C MET A 1 3.04 4.31 -8.98
N LYS A 2 2.12 3.37 -8.65
CA LYS A 2 1.62 3.17 -7.26
C LYS A 2 2.74 2.93 -6.25
N SER A 3 3.80 2.28 -6.72
CA SER A 3 5.01 1.92 -5.98
C SER A 3 5.65 3.06 -5.19
N LYS A 4 5.93 4.20 -5.82
CA LYS A 4 6.50 5.38 -5.14
C LYS A 4 5.54 6.03 -4.13
N LEU A 5 4.24 5.88 -4.32
CA LEU A 5 3.23 6.51 -3.47
C LEU A 5 3.12 5.82 -2.11
N VAL A 6 3.36 4.52 -2.02
CA VAL A 6 3.41 3.80 -0.72
C VAL A 6 4.49 4.39 0.16
N ILE A 7 5.72 4.47 -0.35
CA ILE A 7 6.86 5.04 0.38
C ILE A 7 6.60 6.50 0.76
N TYR A 8 6.09 7.29 -0.18
CA TYR A 8 5.80 8.70 0.07
C TYR A 8 4.69 8.88 1.13
N ALA A 9 3.64 8.07 1.07
CA ALA A 9 2.57 8.08 2.06
C ALA A 9 3.08 7.66 3.44
N LEU A 10 3.89 6.60 3.52
CA LEU A 10 4.54 6.17 4.77
C LEU A 10 5.40 7.29 5.37
N LYS A 11 6.25 7.95 4.55
CA LYS A 11 7.04 9.11 5.00
C LYS A 11 6.15 10.23 5.55
N LYS A 12 5.06 10.57 4.85
CA LYS A 12 4.12 11.61 5.29
C LYS A 12 3.33 11.21 6.55
N LEU A 13 2.94 9.96 6.71
CA LEU A 13 2.16 9.47 7.86
C LEU A 13 3.03 9.25 9.09
N LEU A 14 4.24 8.76 8.93
CA LEU A 14 5.08 8.41 10.08
C LEU A 14 6.02 9.55 10.50
N LYS A 15 6.35 10.49 9.60
CA LYS A 15 7.31 11.59 9.86
C LYS A 15 8.58 11.06 10.56
N ASP A 16 8.84 11.48 11.79
CA ASP A 16 10.03 11.15 12.56
C ASP A 16 10.07 9.65 12.93
N LYS A 17 8.89 9.01 13.06
CA LYS A 17 8.78 7.56 13.28
C LYS A 17 9.10 6.75 12.03
N TYR A 18 9.22 7.37 10.84
CA TYR A 18 9.48 6.63 9.60
C TYR A 18 10.75 5.77 9.70
N LYS A 19 11.82 6.31 10.29
CA LYS A 19 13.08 5.57 10.49
C LYS A 19 12.90 4.30 11.34
N LEU A 20 12.06 4.35 12.37
CA LEU A 20 11.76 3.21 13.22
C LEU A 20 11.01 2.10 12.47
N PHE A 21 10.14 2.49 11.54
CA PHE A 21 9.39 1.53 10.72
C PHE A 21 10.25 0.92 9.60
N LYS A 22 11.30 1.59 9.11
CA LYS A 22 12.21 1.03 8.09
C LYS A 22 12.93 -0.24 8.56
N ASP A 23 13.14 -0.39 9.86
CA ASP A 23 13.74 -1.57 10.48
C ASP A 23 12.68 -2.62 10.89
N LYS A 24 11.40 -2.39 10.60
CA LYS A 24 10.32 -3.39 10.75
C LYS A 24 10.15 -4.21 9.48
N GLU A 25 9.60 -5.41 9.63
CA GLU A 25 9.27 -6.28 8.51
C GLU A 25 7.97 -5.83 7.83
N ILE A 26 8.03 -5.65 6.51
CA ILE A 26 6.88 -5.35 5.67
C ILE A 26 6.42 -6.62 4.94
N LEU A 27 5.12 -6.88 4.98
CA LEU A 27 4.49 -7.95 4.21
C LEU A 27 3.88 -7.37 2.93
N ILE A 28 4.20 -7.96 1.78
CA ILE A 28 3.59 -7.66 0.50
C ILE A 28 2.86 -8.91 0.01
N ILE A 29 1.55 -8.81 -0.20
CA ILE A 29 0.70 -9.89 -0.73
C ILE A 29 0.48 -9.59 -2.21
N SER A 30 1.25 -10.28 -3.05
CA SER A 30 1.34 -10.04 -4.48
C SER A 30 0.19 -10.70 -5.25
N ASP A 31 -0.25 -10.02 -6.30
CA ASP A 31 -1.13 -10.55 -7.36
C ASP A 31 -0.34 -11.14 -8.56
N ASN A 32 0.99 -11.28 -8.42
CA ASN A 32 1.92 -11.74 -9.44
C ASN A 32 1.97 -10.88 -10.73
N THR A 33 1.61 -9.59 -10.64
CA THR A 33 1.68 -8.64 -11.77
C THR A 33 2.96 -7.79 -11.75
N ASP A 34 3.24 -7.10 -12.85
CA ASP A 34 4.32 -6.10 -12.91
C ASP A 34 4.10 -4.94 -11.92
N VAL A 35 2.85 -4.63 -11.59
CA VAL A 35 2.53 -3.63 -10.55
C VAL A 35 2.99 -4.11 -9.18
N SER A 36 2.81 -5.40 -8.87
CA SER A 36 3.37 -6.00 -7.66
C SER A 36 4.89 -5.91 -7.64
N ARG A 37 5.53 -6.30 -8.75
CA ARG A 37 6.99 -6.25 -8.93
C ARG A 37 7.51 -4.83 -8.66
N ASP A 38 6.96 -3.82 -9.33
CA ASP A 38 7.26 -2.41 -9.14
C ASP A 38 7.18 -1.95 -7.68
N ILE A 39 6.12 -2.36 -6.98
CA ILE A 39 5.89 -2.00 -5.57
C ILE A 39 6.97 -2.62 -4.67
N VAL A 40 7.30 -3.89 -4.91
CA VAL A 40 8.35 -4.59 -4.16
C VAL A 40 9.71 -3.91 -4.39
N PHE A 41 10.04 -3.55 -5.63
CA PHE A 41 11.27 -2.81 -5.97
C PHE A 41 11.40 -1.48 -5.24
N GLU A 42 10.36 -0.66 -5.24
CA GLU A 42 10.40 0.62 -4.54
C GLU A 42 10.46 0.47 -3.02
N ILE A 43 9.85 -0.59 -2.47
CA ILE A 43 9.95 -0.90 -1.04
C ILE A 43 11.36 -1.40 -0.69
N ALA A 44 11.98 -2.24 -1.53
CA ALA A 44 13.33 -2.77 -1.36
C ALA A 44 14.43 -1.70 -1.37
N LYS A 45 14.16 -0.52 -1.91
CA LYS A 45 15.09 0.63 -1.83
C LYS A 45 15.14 1.26 -0.44
N GLU A 46 14.14 1.00 0.40
CA GLU A 46 13.98 1.67 1.69
C GLU A 46 13.95 0.69 2.88
N PHE A 47 13.34 -0.49 2.72
CA PHE A 47 13.13 -1.45 3.81
C PHE A 47 14.12 -2.61 3.74
N LYS A 48 14.63 -3.03 4.90
CA LYS A 48 15.61 -4.13 5.01
C LYS A 48 14.95 -5.51 5.09
N TYR A 49 13.77 -5.60 5.68
CA TYR A 49 13.09 -6.86 5.95
C TYR A 49 11.78 -6.90 5.19
N ILE A 50 11.76 -7.68 4.11
CA ILE A 50 10.61 -7.78 3.19
C ILE A 50 10.21 -9.25 3.08
N THR A 51 8.94 -9.50 3.34
CA THR A 51 8.29 -10.77 3.00
C THR A 51 7.32 -10.54 1.84
N VAL A 52 7.46 -11.33 0.77
CA VAL A 52 6.51 -11.38 -0.35
C VAL A 52 5.75 -12.70 -0.32
N LEU A 53 4.43 -12.61 -0.19
CA LEU A 53 3.50 -13.72 -0.36
C LEU A 53 2.92 -13.65 -1.77
N GLY A 54 3.15 -14.67 -2.59
CA GLY A 54 2.55 -14.81 -3.92
C GLY A 54 1.83 -16.14 -4.10
N GLU A 55 1.22 -16.34 -5.26
CA GLU A 55 0.54 -17.60 -5.62
C GLU A 55 1.31 -18.37 -6.70
N ASN A 56 2.17 -17.69 -7.46
CA ASN A 56 3.03 -18.30 -8.46
C ASN A 56 4.48 -18.39 -7.94
N LYS A 57 4.99 -19.62 -7.81
CA LYS A 57 6.36 -19.89 -7.32
C LYS A 57 7.45 -19.32 -8.23
N GLU A 58 7.27 -19.43 -9.54
CA GLU A 58 8.23 -18.95 -10.54
C GLU A 58 8.34 -17.43 -10.44
N PHE A 59 7.20 -16.74 -10.47
CA PHE A 59 7.14 -15.28 -10.33
C PHE A 59 7.85 -14.78 -9.06
N VAL A 60 7.57 -15.38 -7.89
CA VAL A 60 8.18 -14.90 -6.64
C VAL A 60 9.66 -15.25 -6.52
N ASN A 61 10.13 -16.30 -7.20
CA ASN A 61 11.55 -16.62 -7.27
C ASN A 61 12.29 -15.64 -8.18
N GLU A 62 11.78 -15.41 -9.39
CA GLU A 62 12.35 -14.41 -10.31
C GLU A 62 12.39 -13.02 -9.67
N LEU A 63 11.30 -12.62 -9.00
CA LEU A 63 11.26 -11.36 -8.26
C LEU A 63 12.34 -11.28 -7.17
N ALA A 64 12.61 -12.36 -6.45
CA ALA A 64 13.65 -12.39 -5.42
C ALA A 64 15.04 -12.24 -6.03
N ASP A 65 15.30 -12.94 -7.14
CA ASP A 65 16.56 -12.87 -7.87
C ASP A 65 16.79 -11.46 -8.44
N ASP A 66 15.77 -10.86 -9.05
CA ASP A 66 15.88 -9.51 -9.62
C ASP A 66 16.13 -8.46 -8.54
N ILE A 67 15.47 -8.55 -7.39
CA ILE A 67 15.71 -7.66 -6.24
C ILE A 67 17.13 -7.84 -5.67
N LEU A 68 17.62 -9.08 -5.60
CA LEU A 68 18.99 -9.36 -5.16
C LEU A 68 20.01 -8.76 -6.14
N ASN A 69 19.78 -8.92 -7.44
CA ASN A 69 20.67 -8.44 -8.49
C ASN A 69 20.70 -6.91 -8.58
N GLU A 70 19.55 -6.24 -8.49
CA GLU A 70 19.48 -4.78 -8.61
C GLU A 70 19.85 -4.04 -7.31
N ASN A 71 19.42 -4.56 -6.17
CA ASN A 71 19.50 -3.83 -4.90
C ASN A 71 20.51 -4.46 -3.91
N GLY A 72 21.05 -5.65 -4.20
CA GLY A 72 21.87 -6.41 -3.25
C GLY A 72 21.09 -6.91 -2.04
N LEU A 73 19.75 -6.87 -2.09
CA LEU A 73 18.88 -7.21 -0.97
C LEU A 73 18.30 -8.60 -1.14
N SER A 74 18.54 -9.49 -0.18
CA SER A 74 17.80 -10.76 -0.10
C SER A 74 16.44 -10.52 0.55
N ILE A 75 15.37 -10.88 -0.15
CA ILE A 75 14.00 -10.83 0.36
C ILE A 75 13.48 -12.23 0.64
N TYR A 76 12.56 -12.36 1.61
CA TYR A 76 11.90 -13.63 1.86
C TYR A 76 10.66 -13.76 0.98
N THR A 77 10.55 -14.86 0.24
CA THR A 77 9.37 -15.13 -0.59
C THR A 77 8.71 -16.44 -0.20
N THR A 78 7.39 -16.51 -0.33
CA THR A 78 6.62 -17.70 0.03
C THR A 78 5.34 -17.79 -0.81
N ILE A 79 4.95 -19.02 -1.12
CA ILE A 79 3.60 -19.36 -1.64
C ILE A 79 2.73 -20.03 -0.56
N ARG A 80 3.32 -20.30 0.61
CA ARG A 80 2.62 -20.91 1.75
C ARG A 80 1.86 -19.84 2.51
N SER A 81 0.71 -20.21 3.07
CA SER A 81 -0.09 -19.32 3.89
C SER A 81 0.69 -18.84 5.12
N ILE A 82 0.55 -17.54 5.40
CA ILE A 82 1.14 -16.92 6.57
C ILE A 82 0.22 -17.15 7.77
N ARG A 83 0.71 -17.87 8.77
CA ARG A 83 -0.10 -18.28 9.94
C ARG A 83 -0.29 -17.21 11.00
N LYS A 84 0.63 -16.25 11.11
CA LYS A 84 0.58 -15.16 12.09
C LYS A 84 0.93 -13.84 11.41
N LEU A 85 0.03 -12.87 11.51
CA LEU A 85 0.23 -11.53 10.93
C LEU A 85 0.71 -10.49 11.95
N ASN A 86 0.72 -10.83 13.24
CA ASN A 86 1.03 -9.90 14.34
C ASN A 86 2.45 -9.30 14.30
N LYS A 87 3.38 -9.89 13.53
CA LYS A 87 4.74 -9.36 13.39
C LYS A 87 4.87 -8.26 12.33
N TYR A 88 3.90 -8.10 11.44
CA TYR A 88 3.97 -7.12 10.35
C TYR A 88 3.27 -5.84 10.75
N ASN A 89 4.05 -4.78 10.97
CA ASN A 89 3.50 -3.44 11.23
C ASN A 89 3.07 -2.72 9.94
N ILE A 90 3.54 -3.19 8.78
CA ILE A 90 3.11 -2.69 7.48
C ILE A 90 2.73 -3.88 6.59
N ILE A 91 1.54 -3.82 6.00
CA ILE A 91 1.04 -4.84 5.06
C ILE A 91 0.59 -4.13 3.79
N VAL A 92 1.00 -4.62 2.62
CA VAL A 92 0.54 -4.15 1.31
C VAL A 92 -0.18 -5.31 0.63
N ASN A 93 -1.50 -5.22 0.51
CA ASN A 93 -2.31 -6.20 -0.19
C ASN A 93 -2.62 -5.75 -1.62
N LEU A 94 -2.24 -6.57 -2.58
CA LEU A 94 -2.57 -6.41 -4.01
C LEU A 94 -3.49 -7.52 -4.50
N ASN A 95 -3.57 -8.63 -3.77
CA ASN A 95 -4.29 -9.82 -4.16
C ASN A 95 -5.76 -9.79 -3.70
N ASN A 96 -6.68 -10.24 -4.55
CA ASN A 96 -8.10 -10.38 -4.21
C ASN A 96 -8.40 -11.69 -3.47
N ASN A 97 -7.56 -12.72 -3.62
CA ASN A 97 -7.75 -14.04 -3.04
C ASN A 97 -7.06 -14.15 -1.67
N LEU A 98 -7.60 -13.44 -0.68
CA LEU A 98 -7.01 -13.41 0.66
C LEU A 98 -7.31 -14.69 1.45
N LYS A 99 -6.33 -15.59 1.59
CA LYS A 99 -6.40 -16.77 2.48
C LYS A 99 -5.69 -16.51 3.82
N LEU A 100 -5.95 -15.36 4.45
CA LEU A 100 -5.28 -14.93 5.68
C LEU A 100 -6.25 -14.61 6.81
N LYS A 101 -5.83 -14.86 8.05
CA LYS A 101 -6.60 -14.54 9.26
C LYS A 101 -6.30 -13.11 9.73
N VAL A 102 -7.15 -12.16 9.37
CA VAL A 102 -6.96 -10.73 9.72
C VAL A 102 -7.02 -10.44 11.23
N LEU A 103 -7.58 -11.36 12.02
CA LEU A 103 -7.67 -11.23 13.48
C LEU A 103 -6.30 -11.15 14.16
N ASP A 104 -5.25 -11.69 13.53
CA ASP A 104 -3.89 -11.67 14.07
C ASP A 104 -3.14 -10.37 13.78
N ILE A 105 -3.69 -9.45 12.98
CA ILE A 105 -3.05 -8.18 12.64
C ILE A 105 -3.04 -7.27 13.87
N CYS A 106 -1.91 -6.64 14.21
CA CYS A 106 -1.85 -5.70 15.34
C CYS A 106 -2.59 -4.39 15.05
N ASP A 107 -3.23 -3.81 16.06
CA ASP A 107 -4.07 -2.61 15.89
C ASP A 107 -3.28 -1.36 15.45
N ASP A 108 -1.97 -1.33 15.70
CA ASP A 108 -1.03 -0.29 15.29
C ASP A 108 -0.46 -0.49 13.87
N SER A 109 -0.93 -1.51 13.14
CA SER A 109 -0.47 -1.80 11.78
C SER A 109 -0.99 -0.79 10.77
N ILE A 110 -0.20 -0.54 9.72
CA ILE A 110 -0.60 0.21 8.53
C ILE A 110 -0.84 -0.77 7.41
N ILE A 111 -2.05 -0.76 6.85
CA ILE A 111 -2.41 -1.63 5.74
C ILE A 111 -2.64 -0.78 4.51
N PHE A 112 -2.05 -1.15 3.39
CA PHE A 112 -2.41 -0.65 2.07
C PHE A 112 -3.16 -1.76 1.35
N ASP A 113 -4.49 -1.68 1.31
CA ASP A 113 -5.32 -2.67 0.62
C ASP A 113 -5.66 -2.15 -0.77
N PHE A 114 -4.77 -2.37 -1.74
CA PHE A 114 -4.94 -1.96 -3.14
C PHE A 114 -5.52 -3.05 -4.05
N SER A 115 -5.98 -4.17 -3.48
CA SER A 115 -6.72 -5.16 -4.24
C SER A 115 -8.00 -4.54 -4.81
N VAL A 116 -8.47 -5.02 -5.95
CA VAL A 116 -9.69 -4.51 -6.60
C VAL A 116 -10.90 -4.66 -5.67
N GLU A 117 -11.01 -5.81 -5.02
CA GLU A 117 -12.16 -6.14 -4.17
C GLU A 117 -12.07 -5.64 -2.74
N ARG A 118 -10.94 -5.03 -2.34
CA ARG A 118 -10.69 -4.53 -0.98
C ARG A 118 -10.96 -5.58 0.10
N VAL A 119 -10.47 -6.80 -0.14
CA VAL A 119 -10.82 -7.96 0.69
C VAL A 119 -10.31 -7.79 2.12
N MET A 120 -9.13 -7.21 2.30
CA MET A 120 -8.57 -7.00 3.63
C MET A 120 -9.36 -5.94 4.42
N LEU A 121 -9.78 -4.86 3.78
CA LEU A 121 -10.68 -3.86 4.37
C LEU A 121 -12.00 -4.51 4.80
N LYS A 122 -12.63 -5.30 3.91
CA LYS A 122 -13.90 -5.99 4.19
C LYS A 122 -13.77 -6.92 5.39
N GLU A 123 -12.71 -7.70 5.47
CA GLU A 123 -12.46 -8.62 6.58
C GLU A 123 -12.17 -7.86 7.89
N ILE A 124 -11.38 -6.79 7.86
CA ILE A 124 -11.10 -5.98 9.05
C ILE A 124 -12.36 -5.30 9.58
N ASN A 125 -13.23 -4.79 8.71
CA ASN A 125 -14.50 -4.17 9.10
C ASN A 125 -15.48 -5.13 9.79
N LYS A 126 -15.31 -6.46 9.62
CA LYS A 126 -16.06 -7.48 10.38
C LYS A 126 -15.54 -7.66 11.80
N THR A 127 -14.41 -7.05 12.15
CA THR A 127 -13.77 -7.14 13.46
C THR A 127 -13.96 -5.85 14.25
N LYS A 128 -13.57 -5.85 15.55
CA LYS A 128 -13.54 -4.65 16.39
C LYS A 128 -12.20 -3.88 16.31
N LYS A 129 -11.31 -4.25 15.39
CA LYS A 129 -9.96 -3.68 15.30
C LYS A 129 -9.99 -2.25 14.79
N MET A 130 -9.11 -1.41 15.32
CA MET A 130 -8.95 -0.01 14.92
C MET A 130 -7.74 0.21 13.99
N VAL A 131 -7.49 -0.75 13.10
CA VAL A 131 -6.36 -0.70 12.16
C VAL A 131 -6.59 0.34 11.08
N ALA A 132 -5.53 1.03 10.65
CA ALA A 132 -5.58 1.95 9.52
C ALA A 132 -5.45 1.19 8.20
N VAL A 133 -6.58 1.02 7.48
CA VAL A 133 -6.60 0.40 6.14
C VAL A 133 -6.72 1.48 5.08
N ILE A 134 -5.61 1.74 4.39
CA ILE A 134 -5.46 2.69 3.30
C ILE A 134 -5.89 2.02 1.99
N THR A 135 -6.92 2.57 1.34
CA THR A 135 -7.46 2.05 0.08
C THR A 135 -7.14 2.92 -1.12
N ASP A 136 -6.94 4.22 -0.93
CA ASP A 136 -6.64 5.11 -2.05
C ASP A 136 -5.81 6.33 -1.64
N PHE A 137 -5.19 6.91 -2.66
CA PHE A 137 -4.46 8.17 -2.59
C PHE A 137 -5.24 9.22 -3.37
N ILE A 138 -5.41 10.41 -2.79
CA ILE A 138 -6.23 11.47 -3.38
C ILE A 138 -5.33 12.63 -3.79
N PHE A 139 -5.38 12.97 -5.07
CA PHE A 139 -4.54 13.99 -5.67
C PHE A 139 -5.30 15.29 -5.90
N LYS A 140 -4.60 16.41 -5.74
CA LYS A 140 -5.03 17.73 -6.13
C LYS A 140 -5.01 17.82 -7.65
N ARG A 141 -6.07 18.39 -8.19
CA ARG A 141 -6.17 18.70 -9.62
C ARG A 141 -5.56 20.08 -9.91
N ASN A 142 -4.60 20.14 -10.84
CA ASN A 142 -4.04 21.41 -11.34
C ASN A 142 -4.52 21.78 -12.76
N GLN A 143 -5.19 20.87 -13.48
CA GLN A 143 -5.75 21.09 -14.83
C GLN A 143 -7.12 20.41 -14.99
N ASP A 144 -7.98 20.94 -15.86
CA ASP A 144 -9.29 20.35 -16.18
C ASP A 144 -9.13 19.06 -16.99
N ILE A 145 -9.54 17.94 -16.40
CA ILE A 145 -9.62 16.66 -17.09
C ILE A 145 -11.01 16.56 -17.69
N LYS A 146 -11.10 16.54 -19.02
CA LYS A 146 -12.34 16.23 -19.76
C LYS A 146 -12.24 14.81 -20.29
N SER A 147 -13.10 13.91 -19.84
CA SER A 147 -13.29 12.63 -20.52
C SER A 147 -14.10 12.86 -21.79
N LEU A 148 -13.64 12.36 -22.93
CA LEU A 148 -14.52 12.05 -24.05
C LEU A 148 -14.95 10.58 -23.89
N PRO A 149 -16.26 10.23 -23.88
CA PRO A 149 -17.45 11.05 -24.14
C PRO A 149 -18.00 11.77 -22.88
N SER A 150 -18.84 12.77 -23.16
CA SER A 150 -19.38 13.87 -22.35
C SER A 150 -20.22 13.52 -21.09
N GLY A 151 -19.74 12.62 -20.22
CA GLY A 151 -20.54 12.17 -19.07
C GLY A 151 -19.97 12.44 -17.68
N TYR A 152 -18.68 12.73 -17.55
CA TYR A 152 -18.02 12.78 -16.25
C TYR A 152 -17.20 14.07 -16.07
N GLU A 153 -17.74 14.99 -15.26
CA GLU A 153 -16.94 16.01 -14.61
C GLU A 153 -16.39 15.43 -13.31
N PHE A 154 -15.06 15.31 -13.23
CA PHE A 154 -14.41 14.92 -11.98
C PHE A 154 -14.29 16.15 -11.05
N ASP A 155 -14.59 15.96 -9.77
CA ASP A 155 -14.40 16.96 -8.71
C ASP A 155 -12.95 17.51 -8.65
N LYS A 156 -12.71 18.54 -7.83
CA LYS A 156 -11.38 19.13 -7.58
C LYS A 156 -10.33 18.15 -6.99
N GLU A 157 -10.75 16.95 -6.60
CA GLU A 157 -9.92 15.88 -6.02
C GLU A 157 -10.20 14.57 -6.74
N ILE A 158 -9.15 13.83 -7.13
CA ILE A 158 -9.28 12.61 -7.95
C ILE A 158 -8.61 11.43 -7.24
N PRO A 159 -9.30 10.27 -7.12
CA PRO A 159 -8.71 9.02 -6.64
C PRO A 159 -7.57 8.51 -7.53
N ALA A 160 -6.60 7.80 -6.97
CA ALA A 160 -5.39 7.40 -7.69
C ALA A 160 -5.68 6.49 -8.87
N HIS A 161 -6.67 5.60 -8.75
CA HIS A 161 -7.02 4.68 -9.82
C HIS A 161 -7.51 5.39 -11.09
N PHE A 162 -8.14 6.55 -10.98
CA PHE A 162 -8.47 7.41 -12.12
C PHE A 162 -7.29 8.30 -12.54
N TYR A 163 -6.53 8.82 -11.58
CA TYR A 163 -5.41 9.73 -11.86
C TYR A 163 -4.33 9.05 -12.73
N GLN A 164 -4.09 7.75 -12.51
CA GLN A 164 -3.06 6.98 -13.22
C GLN A 164 -3.34 6.83 -14.72
N SER A 165 -4.60 6.84 -15.13
CA SER A 165 -4.98 6.77 -16.55
C SER A 165 -4.86 8.10 -17.28
N ILE A 166 -4.60 9.21 -16.57
CA ILE A 166 -4.71 10.56 -17.13
C ILE A 166 -3.36 11.26 -17.28
N GLN A 167 -2.43 11.19 -16.32
CA GLN A 167 -1.06 11.75 -16.43
C GLN A 167 -0.07 11.08 -15.45
N MET A 168 1.24 11.29 -15.66
CA MET A 168 2.29 10.90 -14.71
C MET A 168 2.14 11.67 -13.37
N PRO A 169 1.86 11.01 -12.24
CA PRO A 169 1.58 11.63 -10.95
C PRO A 169 2.80 12.27 -10.33
N ASN A 170 2.67 13.56 -10.05
CA ASN A 170 3.58 14.28 -9.17
C ASN A 170 3.19 14.00 -7.71
N SER A 171 4.12 13.44 -6.92
CA SER A 171 3.90 13.20 -5.48
C SER A 171 3.50 14.47 -4.70
N ARG A 172 3.83 15.66 -5.20
CA ARG A 172 3.42 16.96 -4.64
C ARG A 172 1.91 17.18 -4.70
N ASP A 173 1.24 16.57 -5.67
CA ASP A 173 -0.21 16.69 -5.82
C ASP A 173 -0.95 15.76 -4.85
N LEU A 174 -0.28 14.83 -4.17
CA LEU A 174 -0.92 13.97 -3.17
C LEU A 174 -1.33 14.75 -1.91
N VAL A 175 -2.64 14.97 -1.73
CA VAL A 175 -3.20 15.83 -0.68
C VAL A 175 -3.93 15.07 0.42
N LYS A 176 -4.62 13.98 0.09
CA LYS A 176 -5.35 13.16 1.06
C LYS A 176 -5.09 11.67 0.83
N ILE A 177 -5.44 10.89 1.82
CA ILE A 177 -5.49 9.43 1.76
C ILE A 177 -6.85 8.97 2.22
N GLU A 178 -7.32 7.87 1.65
CA GLU A 178 -8.53 7.20 2.09
C GLU A 178 -8.15 6.11 3.08
N ILE A 179 -8.58 6.25 4.34
CA ILE A 179 -8.42 5.25 5.41
C ILE A 179 -9.81 4.80 5.84
N ASN A 180 -10.06 3.49 5.86
CA ASN A 180 -11.32 2.91 6.34
C ASN A 180 -12.56 3.59 5.71
N ASN A 181 -12.54 3.79 4.37
CA ASN A 181 -13.57 4.48 3.57
C ASN A 181 -13.81 5.96 3.92
N LYS A 182 -12.87 6.61 4.61
CA LYS A 182 -12.92 8.05 4.93
C LYS A 182 -11.67 8.76 4.44
N ARG A 183 -11.83 9.97 3.91
CA ARG A 183 -10.73 10.77 3.36
C ARG A 183 -10.15 11.70 4.42
N TYR A 184 -8.83 11.68 4.56
CA TYR A 184 -8.10 12.47 5.54
C TYR A 184 -6.95 13.22 4.88
N ARG A 185 -6.73 14.48 5.28
CA ARG A 185 -5.41 15.09 5.07
C ARG A 185 -4.39 14.32 5.88
N PHE A 186 -3.13 14.25 5.42
CA PHE A 186 -2.07 13.54 6.14
C PHE A 186 -1.92 13.98 7.60
N LYS A 187 -2.06 15.27 7.90
CA LYS A 187 -1.98 15.78 9.29
C LYS A 187 -3.10 15.21 10.18
N GLU A 188 -4.31 15.08 9.65
CA GLU A 188 -5.47 14.53 10.35
C GLU A 188 -5.30 13.03 10.57
N ALA A 189 -4.94 12.30 9.49
CA ALA A 189 -4.69 10.86 9.55
C ALA A 189 -3.64 10.50 10.61
N ARG A 190 -2.54 11.27 10.68
CA ARG A 190 -1.51 11.11 11.71
C ARG A 190 -2.08 11.18 13.11
N LYS A 191 -2.80 12.26 13.41
CA LYS A 191 -3.36 12.49 14.74
C LYS A 191 -4.33 11.37 15.14
N MET A 192 -5.14 10.88 14.20
CA MET A 192 -6.18 9.89 14.48
C MET A 192 -5.65 8.47 14.62
N PHE A 193 -4.70 8.06 13.77
CA PHE A 193 -4.30 6.65 13.67
C PHE A 193 -2.88 6.36 14.17
N PHE A 194 -2.00 7.37 14.24
CA PHE A 194 -0.56 7.16 14.50
C PHE A 194 -0.04 7.94 15.73
N GLY A 195 -0.97 8.58 16.45
CA GLY A 195 -0.72 9.39 17.64
C GLY A 195 -0.16 10.78 17.33
N HIS A 196 0.00 11.58 18.39
CA HIS A 196 0.67 12.87 18.30
C HIS A 196 2.17 12.67 18.02
N VAL A 197 2.62 13.20 16.88
CA VAL A 197 4.02 13.47 16.54
C VAL A 197 4.13 14.94 16.20
#